data_AF-A0A101AH12-F1
#
_entry.id   AF-A0A101AH12-F1
#
_cell.length_a   1.000
_cell.length_b   1.000
_cell.length_c   1.000
_cell.angle_alpha   90.00
_cell.angle_beta   90.00
_cell.angle_gamma   90.00
#
_symmetry.space_group_name_H-M   'P 1'
#
loop_
_entity.id
_entity.type
_entity.pdbx_description
1 polymer ?
#
loop_
_entity_poly.entity_id
_entity_poly.type
_entity_poly.pdbx_seq_one_letter_code
_entity_poly.pdbx_strand_id
1 'polypeptide(L)'
;MHKWLKRGLFVCLFGLVIEGSLTVPVMAIWYGWPTLSLNQICSELLKVRFSDDNLECQQPYPIGGPPFGGAPEAAGQQTARDEWGIQPKPRYESIGFRELVRIHEERVASAPSR
;
A
#
# COMPACT_ATOMS: atom_id res chain seq x y z
N MET A 1 -0.48 -48.71 10.16
CA MET A 1 -0.41 -47.23 10.14
C MET A 1 -1.39 -46.67 11.18
N HIS A 2 -0.91 -46.02 12.24
CA HIS A 2 -1.70 -45.70 13.44
C HIS A 2 -2.72 -44.57 13.18
N LYS A 3 -4.03 -44.88 13.14
CA LYS A 3 -5.11 -43.94 12.79
C LYS A 3 -5.12 -42.66 13.65
N TRP A 4 -4.70 -42.78 14.91
CA TRP A 4 -4.59 -41.64 15.83
C TRP A 4 -3.49 -40.65 15.45
N LEU A 5 -2.34 -41.14 14.97
CA LEU A 5 -1.26 -40.28 14.52
C LEU A 5 -1.69 -39.47 13.29
N LYS A 6 -2.40 -40.11 12.35
CA LYS A 6 -2.94 -39.44 11.16
C LYS A 6 -3.94 -38.32 11.54
N ARG A 7 -4.79 -38.56 12.55
CA ARG A 7 -5.73 -37.55 13.06
C ARG A 7 -5.00 -36.38 13.71
N GLY A 8 -4.01 -36.66 14.56
CA GLY A 8 -3.17 -35.62 15.19
C GLY A 8 -2.46 -34.76 14.15
N LEU A 9 -1.84 -35.38 13.14
CA LEU A 9 -1.17 -34.67 12.07
C LEU A 9 -2.12 -33.75 11.29
N PHE A 10 -3.35 -34.21 11.03
CA PHE A 10 -4.35 -33.43 10.30
C PHE A 10 -4.79 -32.19 11.09
N VAL A 11 -4.95 -32.32 12.41
CA VAL A 11 -5.25 -31.18 13.29
C VAL A 11 -4.09 -30.17 13.30
N CYS A 12 -2.85 -30.62 13.39
CA CYS A 12 -1.69 -29.73 13.34
C CYS A 12 -1.58 -29.01 11.98
N LEU A 13 -1.77 -29.73 10.87
CA LEU A 13 -1.79 -29.14 9.52
C LEU A 13 -2.88 -28.07 9.39
N PHE A 14 -4.08 -28.34 9.90
CA PHE A 14 -5.17 -27.38 9.90
C PHE A 14 -4.86 -26.15 10.78
N GLY A 15 -4.27 -26.36 11.95
CA GLY A 15 -3.80 -25.28 12.82
C GLY A 15 -2.81 -24.35 12.13
N LEU A 16 -1.81 -24.89 11.43
CA LEU A 16 -0.83 -24.11 10.67
C LEU A 16 -1.48 -23.27 9.55
N VAL A 17 -2.49 -23.81 8.88
CA VAL A 17 -3.24 -23.07 7.86
C VAL A 17 -4.02 -21.91 8.48
N ILE A 18 -4.70 -22.13 9.60
CA ILE A 18 -5.41 -21.06 10.31
C ILE A 18 -4.44 -19.99 10.79
N GLU A 19 -3.33 -20.39 11.42
CA GLU A 19 -2.31 -19.47 11.91
C GLU A 19 -1.75 -18.60 10.76
N GLY A 20 -1.32 -19.23 9.67
CA GLY A 20 -0.78 -18.51 8.51
C GLY A 20 -1.81 -17.62 7.82
N SER A 21 -3.05 -18.10 7.64
CA SER A 21 -4.10 -17.34 6.95
C SER A 21 -4.65 -16.16 7.77
N LEU A 22 -4.64 -16.24 9.10
CA LEU A 22 -5.09 -15.15 9.97
C LEU A 22 -3.99 -14.16 10.34
N THR A 23 -2.72 -14.55 10.26
CA THR A 23 -1.60 -13.64 10.59
C THR A 23 -1.64 -12.37 9.73
N VAL A 24 -1.75 -12.49 8.41
CA VAL A 24 -1.73 -11.33 7.50
C VAL A 24 -2.96 -10.41 7.70
N PRO A 25 -4.22 -10.91 7.73
CA PRO A 25 -5.38 -10.06 8.01
C PRO A 25 -5.33 -9.38 9.37
N VAL A 26 -4.92 -10.10 10.43
CA VAL A 26 -4.80 -9.51 11.78
C VAL A 26 -3.76 -8.41 11.79
N MET A 27 -2.60 -8.63 11.17
CA MET A 27 -1.57 -7.60 11.04
C MET A 27 -2.06 -6.40 10.21
N ALA A 28 -2.78 -6.62 9.11
CA ALA A 28 -3.35 -5.55 8.30
C ALA A 28 -4.33 -4.69 9.12
N ILE A 29 -5.21 -5.31 9.91
CA ILE A 29 -6.11 -4.61 10.84
C ILE A 29 -5.33 -3.83 11.89
N TRP A 30 -4.30 -4.45 12.48
CA TRP A 30 -3.45 -3.79 13.47
C TRP A 30 -2.76 -2.55 12.90
N TYR A 31 -2.29 -2.60 11.65
CA TYR A 31 -1.70 -1.44 10.98
C TYR A 31 -2.71 -0.36 10.58
N GLY A 32 -4.01 -0.64 10.59
CA GLY A 32 -5.08 0.34 10.36
C GLY A 32 -5.91 0.12 9.09
N TRP A 33 -5.75 -0.99 8.38
CA TRP A 33 -6.61 -1.38 7.25
C TRP A 33 -7.95 -1.95 7.77
N PRO A 34 -9.13 -1.71 7.17
CA PRO A 34 -9.40 -1.13 5.85
C PRO A 34 -9.97 0.31 5.91
N THR A 35 -9.24 1.25 6.53
CA THR A 35 -9.66 2.66 6.57
C THR A 35 -9.54 3.38 5.21
N LEU A 36 -8.56 2.97 4.39
CA LEU A 36 -8.33 3.49 3.03
C LEU A 36 -8.46 2.38 1.99
N SER A 37 -9.06 2.71 0.84
CA SER A 37 -9.06 1.87 -0.35
C SER A 37 -7.66 1.81 -0.98
N LEU A 38 -7.37 0.76 -1.76
CA LEU A 38 -6.10 0.62 -2.47
C LEU A 38 -5.79 1.83 -3.36
N ASN A 39 -6.81 2.43 -3.96
CA ASN A 39 -6.63 3.61 -4.81
C ASN A 39 -6.28 4.87 -4.01
N GLN A 40 -6.89 5.06 -2.83
CA GLN A 40 -6.52 6.15 -1.92
C GLN A 40 -5.09 5.97 -1.40
N ILE A 41 -4.71 4.74 -1.01
CA ILE A 41 -3.35 4.43 -0.57
C ILE A 41 -2.35 4.77 -1.68
N CYS A 42 -2.63 4.32 -2.92
CA CYS A 42 -1.79 4.64 -4.06
C CYS A 42 -1.65 6.16 -4.27
N SER A 43 -2.78 6.88 -4.24
CA SER A 43 -2.79 8.33 -4.44
C SER A 43 -2.02 9.07 -3.34
N GLU A 44 -2.22 8.72 -2.07
CA GLU A 44 -1.50 9.35 -0.96
C GLU A 44 0.01 9.05 -1.00
N LEU A 45 0.41 7.83 -1.35
CA LEU A 45 1.83 7.50 -1.55
C LEU A 45 2.43 8.28 -2.72
N LEU A 46 1.67 8.51 -3.79
CA LEU A 46 2.11 9.28 -4.94
C LEU A 46 2.34 10.75 -4.56
N LYS A 47 1.43 11.36 -3.79
CA LYS A 47 1.56 12.72 -3.27
C LYS A 47 2.83 12.89 -2.45
N VAL A 48 3.12 11.92 -1.59
CA VAL A 48 4.33 11.91 -0.74
C VAL A 48 5.59 11.78 -1.58
N ARG A 49 5.65 10.77 -2.46
CA ARG A 49 6.79 10.48 -3.32
C ARG A 49 7.19 11.69 -4.18
N PHE A 50 6.21 12.36 -4.75
CA PHE A 50 6.45 13.50 -5.65
C PHE A 50 6.30 14.85 -4.96
N SER A 51 6.01 14.91 -3.66
CA SER A 51 5.76 16.17 -2.94
C SER A 51 4.73 17.08 -3.62
N ASP A 52 3.68 16.49 -4.20
CA ASP A 52 2.62 17.18 -4.95
C ASP A 52 1.25 16.63 -4.53
N ASP A 53 0.46 17.46 -3.86
CA ASP A 53 -0.84 17.09 -3.30
C ASP A 53 -1.93 16.88 -4.36
N ASN A 54 -1.69 17.27 -5.61
CA ASN A 54 -2.67 17.17 -6.70
C ASN A 54 -2.58 15.83 -7.45
N LEU A 55 -1.61 14.99 -7.13
CA LEU A 55 -1.43 13.70 -7.78
C LEU A 55 -2.47 12.69 -7.30
N GLU A 56 -3.08 12.02 -8.26
CA GLU A 56 -4.07 10.97 -8.05
C GLU A 56 -3.63 9.73 -8.82
N CYS A 57 -3.79 8.56 -8.21
CA CYS A 57 -3.47 7.30 -8.85
C CYS A 57 -4.59 6.91 -9.82
N GLN A 58 -4.21 6.46 -11.02
CA GLN A 58 -5.15 5.99 -12.03
C GLN A 58 -5.29 4.48 -11.93
N GLN A 59 -6.42 4.03 -11.39
CA GLN A 59 -6.80 2.62 -11.35
C GLN A 59 -8.14 2.43 -12.09
N PRO A 60 -8.22 1.57 -13.11
CA PRO A 60 -7.17 0.67 -13.61
C PRO A 60 -6.10 1.39 -14.44
N TYR A 61 -4.88 0.85 -14.40
CA TYR A 61 -3.79 1.34 -15.25
C TYR A 61 -4.12 1.18 -16.73
N PRO A 62 -3.69 2.13 -17.59
CA PRO A 62 -3.83 1.97 -19.03
C PRO A 62 -3.07 0.73 -19.49
N ILE A 63 -3.72 -0.11 -20.29
CA ILE A 63 -3.15 -1.38 -20.81
C ILE A 63 -1.85 -1.13 -21.59
N GLY A 64 -1.75 0.02 -22.26
CA GLY A 64 -0.55 0.43 -22.99
C GLY A 64 0.60 0.92 -22.11
N GLY A 65 0.44 1.07 -20.79
CA GLY A 65 1.51 1.49 -19.88
C GLY A 65 2.67 0.49 -19.79
N PRO A 66 3.74 0.79 -19.03
CA PRO A 66 4.83 -0.15 -18.82
C PRO A 66 4.30 -1.49 -18.27
N PRO A 67 4.77 -2.65 -18.77
CA PRO A 67 5.93 -2.86 -19.64
C PRO A 67 5.66 -2.77 -21.16
N PHE A 68 4.45 -2.41 -21.60
CA PHE A 68 4.03 -2.44 -23.01
C PHE A 68 4.39 -1.17 -23.82
N GLY A 69 5.24 -0.29 -23.29
CA GLY A 69 5.83 0.84 -24.01
C GLY A 69 5.19 2.22 -23.78
N GLY A 70 4.12 2.29 -23.00
CA GLY A 70 3.49 3.56 -22.59
C GLY A 70 4.24 4.28 -21.49
N ALA A 71 3.79 5.51 -21.21
CA ALA A 71 4.39 6.35 -20.18
C ALA A 71 4.24 5.72 -18.79
N PRO A 72 5.29 5.75 -17.94
CA PRO A 72 5.19 5.28 -16.56
C PRO A 72 4.24 6.16 -15.72
N GLU A 73 3.84 5.62 -14.57
CA GLU A 73 3.09 6.38 -13.57
C GLU A 73 3.84 7.68 -13.22
N ALA A 74 3.12 8.81 -13.24
CA ALA A 74 3.66 10.15 -13.01
C ALA A 74 4.83 10.54 -13.94
N ALA A 75 4.82 10.07 -15.20
CA ALA A 75 5.79 10.49 -16.21
C ALA A 75 5.85 12.01 -16.37
N GLY A 76 7.07 12.56 -16.40
CA GLY A 76 7.31 13.99 -16.55
C GLY A 76 7.10 14.83 -15.29
N GLN A 77 6.80 14.21 -14.14
CA GLN A 77 6.69 14.92 -12.88
C GLN A 77 8.06 15.45 -12.42
N GLN A 78 8.10 16.71 -11.99
CA GLN A 78 9.34 17.42 -11.60
C GLN A 78 9.32 17.94 -10.16
N THR A 79 8.25 17.68 -9.42
CA THR A 79 8.08 18.16 -8.04
C THR A 79 8.81 17.30 -7.01
N ALA A 80 9.30 16.12 -7.39
CA ALA A 80 10.05 15.22 -6.51
C ALA A 80 11.28 15.94 -5.94
N ARG A 81 11.45 15.87 -4.62
CA ARG A 81 12.55 16.53 -3.90
C ARG A 81 13.71 15.60 -3.60
N ASP A 82 13.64 14.35 -4.06
CA ASP A 82 14.64 13.32 -3.77
C ASP A 82 15.99 13.61 -4.43
N GLU A 83 17.07 13.19 -3.78
CA GLU A 83 18.40 13.28 -4.38
C GLU A 83 18.66 12.07 -5.26
N TRP A 84 18.78 12.32 -6.55
CA TRP A 84 19.11 11.29 -7.54
C TRP A 84 20.61 10.97 -7.52
N GLY A 85 20.94 9.69 -7.66
CA GLY A 85 22.31 9.18 -7.65
C GLY A 85 22.32 7.66 -7.83
N ILE A 86 23.47 7.01 -7.60
CA ILE A 86 23.59 5.54 -7.66
C ILE A 86 22.67 4.89 -6.61
N GLN A 87 22.57 5.51 -5.43
CA GLN A 87 21.58 5.18 -4.42
C GLN A 87 20.73 6.43 -4.17
N PRO A 88 19.51 6.51 -4.74
CA PRO A 88 18.65 7.66 -4.54
C PRO A 88 18.32 7.81 -3.06
N LYS A 89 18.38 9.04 -2.55
CA LYS A 89 18.06 9.34 -1.15
C LYS A 89 16.70 10.02 -1.09
N PRO A 90 15.70 9.38 -0.48
CA PRO A 90 14.41 10.00 -0.29
C PRO A 90 14.56 11.21 0.65
N ARG A 91 13.95 12.33 0.27
CA ARG A 91 13.89 13.55 1.11
C ARG A 91 12.57 13.69 1.85
N TYR A 92 11.63 12.78 1.64
CA TYR A 92 10.41 12.67 2.45
C TYR A 92 10.72 11.99 3.80
N GLU A 93 10.02 12.42 4.85
CA GLU A 93 10.05 11.75 6.16
C GLU A 93 9.40 10.36 6.02
N SER A 94 9.94 9.32 6.66
CA SER A 94 9.39 7.96 6.54
C SER A 94 7.95 7.93 7.06
N ILE A 95 6.98 7.66 6.18
CA ILE A 95 5.56 7.72 6.56
C ILE A 95 5.04 6.33 6.90
N GLY A 96 4.47 6.19 8.11
CA GLY A 96 3.77 4.98 8.53
C GLY A 96 2.34 4.91 7.97
N PHE A 97 1.75 3.71 7.87
CA PHE A 97 0.39 3.56 7.34
C PHE A 97 -0.68 4.35 8.12
N ARG A 98 -0.61 4.34 9.45
CA ARG A 98 -1.54 5.12 10.28
C ARG A 98 -1.41 6.62 10.06
N GLU A 99 -0.21 7.08 9.76
CA GLU A 99 0.03 8.47 9.44
C GLU A 99 -0.53 8.83 8.06
N LEU A 100 -0.39 7.96 7.07
CA LEU A 100 -1.08 8.10 5.78
C LEU A 100 -2.60 8.25 5.94
N VAL A 101 -3.22 7.44 6.81
CA VAL A 101 -4.66 7.54 7.13
C VAL A 101 -4.99 8.90 7.73
N ARG A 102 -4.24 9.33 8.74
CA ARG A 102 -4.42 10.64 9.38
C ARG A 102 -4.30 11.79 8.38
N ILE A 103 -3.27 11.78 7.54
CA ILE A 103 -3.04 12.81 6.51
C ILE A 103 -4.22 12.85 5.53
N HIS A 104 -4.73 11.69 5.10
CA HIS A 104 -5.89 11.62 4.22
C HIS A 104 -7.14 12.20 4.88
N GLU A 105 -7.43 11.82 6.12
CA GLU A 105 -8.58 12.32 6.87
C GLU A 105 -8.50 13.84 7.10
N GLU A 106 -7.32 14.37 7.45
CA GLU A 106 -7.07 15.80 7.60
C GLU A 106 -7.32 16.56 6.29
N ARG A 107 -6.89 16.01 5.15
CA ARG A 107 -7.17 16.59 3.83
C ARG A 107 -8.66 16.60 3.51
N VAL A 108 -9.36 15.49 3.74
CA VAL A 108 -10.81 15.38 3.48
C VAL A 108 -11.59 16.35 4.38
N ALA A 109 -11.20 16.48 5.65
CA ALA A 109 -11.82 17.41 6.59
C ALA A 109 -11.54 18.89 6.23
N SER A 110 -10.38 19.18 5.65
CA SER A 110 -9.99 20.54 5.22
C SER A 110 -10.52 20.91 3.83
N ALA A 111 -10.90 19.91 3.03
CA ALA A 111 -11.47 20.15 1.71
C ALA A 111 -12.85 20.81 1.87
N PRO A 112 -13.11 21.94 1.19
CA PRO A 112 -14.44 22.53 1.21
C PRO A 112 -15.44 21.54 0.62
N SER A 113 -16.53 21.27 1.35
CA SER A 113 -17.66 20.50 0.85
C SER A 113 -18.15 21.18 -0.43
N ARG A 114 -17.90 20.57 -1.59
CA ARG A 114 -18.48 21.01 -2.86
C ARG A 114 -19.94 20.61 -2.95
#